data_AF-A0A1U7LUW9-F1
#
_entry.id   AF-A0A1U7LUW9-F1
#
_cell.length_a   1.000
_cell.length_b   1.000
_cell.length_c   1.000
_cell.angle_alpha   90.00
_cell.angle_beta   90.00
_cell.angle_gamma   90.00
#
_symmetry.space_group_name_H-M   'P 1'
#
loop_
_entity.id
_entity.type
_entity.pdbx_description
1 polymer ?
#
loop_
_entity_poly.entity_id
_entity_poly.type
_entity_poly.pdbx_seq_one_letter_code
_entity_poly.pdbx_strand_id
1 'polypeptide(L)'
;MGNDGGSIPKRTDLVKLSAREAYTKELDAATSTDSLTYCALSKRPLSSPLVSCALGRLYNKDAVLEYLISPETCSFGDADITIPHVKNIKDVVVLKLTENSEWDEDKMNAKWTCPVTRREMNVGGKFVYLAGCGDVFSKDAVDTIESDECLQCGSKFEKQDVIPINPSKTDLPALKARMEKLESKGITHSLVPAKKSKKRKADKQDQHVLTIKRINTAPEVKSGTVAGDLARRVGVDVKVKEQSDAIKSLYATKKTIKAGNGFLN
;
A
#
# COMPACT_ATOMS: atom_id res chain seq x y z
N MET A 1 28.43 45.80 40.68
CA MET A 1 28.23 45.18 39.35
C MET A 1 27.41 43.92 39.55
N GLY A 2 26.31 43.75 38.80
CA GLY A 2 25.52 42.51 38.79
C GLY A 2 24.05 42.72 39.17
N ASN A 3 23.23 43.09 38.18
CA ASN A 3 21.80 42.78 38.18
C ASN A 3 21.29 42.78 36.74
N ASP A 4 21.74 41.81 35.94
CA ASP A 4 21.05 41.45 34.70
C ASP A 4 20.00 40.39 35.08
N GLY A 5 18.88 40.87 35.59
CA GLY A 5 17.73 40.06 35.92
C GLY A 5 17.16 39.48 34.63
N GLY A 6 17.43 38.18 34.39
CA GLY A 6 16.88 37.42 33.28
C GLY A 6 15.39 37.69 33.14
N SER A 7 15.05 38.43 32.07
CA SER A 7 13.70 38.85 31.79
C SER A 7 12.84 37.60 31.54
N ILE A 8 11.85 37.39 32.40
CA ILE A 8 10.92 36.28 32.27
C ILE A 8 10.13 36.49 30.97
N PRO A 9 10.20 35.55 30.01
CA PRO A 9 9.52 35.70 28.73
C PRO A 9 8.01 35.80 28.96
N LYS A 10 7.39 36.86 28.43
CA LYS A 10 5.94 37.05 28.56
C LYS A 10 5.22 36.07 27.65
N ARG A 11 3.96 35.76 27.97
CA ARG A 11 3.11 34.84 27.17
C ARG A 11 3.08 35.20 25.68
N THR A 12 3.09 36.48 25.34
CA THR A 12 3.15 36.96 23.95
C THR A 12 4.45 36.59 23.23
N ASP A 13 5.57 36.55 23.96
CA ASP A 13 6.87 36.18 23.42
C ASP A 13 6.96 34.66 23.24
N LEU A 14 6.43 33.89 24.19
CA LEU A 14 6.25 32.44 24.07
C LEU A 14 5.38 32.03 22.87
N VAL A 15 4.27 32.74 22.63
CA VAL A 15 3.39 32.46 21.47
C VAL A 15 4.13 32.77 20.15
N LYS A 16 4.86 33.89 20.08
CA LYS A 16 5.67 34.23 18.88
C LYS A 16 6.83 33.25 18.66
N LEU A 17 7.48 32.79 19.73
CA LEU A 17 8.52 31.77 19.67
C LEU A 17 7.94 30.43 19.20
N SER A 18 6.81 29.98 19.75
CA SER A 18 6.15 28.73 19.30
C SER A 18 5.70 28.78 17.83
N ALA A 19 5.19 29.91 17.36
CA ALA A 19 4.84 30.10 15.95
C ALA A 19 6.07 30.10 15.04
N ARG A 20 7.19 30.70 15.49
CA ARG A 20 8.46 30.70 14.77
C ARG A 20 9.12 29.31 14.76
N GLU A 21 9.06 28.59 15.88
CA GLU A 21 9.54 27.21 16.00
C GLU A 21 8.72 26.23 15.17
N ALA A 22 7.40 26.42 15.09
CA ALA A 22 6.55 25.67 14.17
C ALA A 22 6.98 25.95 12.72
N TYR A 23 7.19 27.22 12.38
CA TYR A 23 7.65 27.61 11.05
C TYR A 23 9.04 27.04 10.68
N THR A 24 10.01 27.03 11.62
CA THR A 24 11.35 26.45 11.38
C THR A 24 11.33 24.93 11.33
N LYS A 25 10.64 24.25 12.27
CA LYS A 25 10.48 22.78 12.24
C LYS A 25 9.79 22.31 10.97
N GLU A 26 8.86 23.10 10.43
CA GLU A 26 8.18 22.78 9.17
C GLU A 26 9.01 23.10 7.91
N LEU A 27 9.94 24.05 7.98
CA LEU A 27 10.94 24.29 6.92
C LEU A 27 11.98 23.17 6.89
N ASP A 28 12.42 22.75 8.09
CA ASP A 28 13.33 21.63 8.25
C ASP A 28 12.65 20.33 7.80
N ALA A 29 11.38 20.08 8.11
CA ALA A 29 10.68 18.86 7.68
C ALA A 29 10.61 18.66 6.15
N ALA A 30 10.66 19.73 5.36
CA ALA A 30 10.75 19.64 3.89
C ALA A 30 12.16 19.32 3.39
N THR A 31 13.18 19.52 4.22
CA THR A 31 14.60 19.26 3.97
C THR A 31 15.14 18.11 4.83
N SER A 32 14.32 17.55 5.72
CA SER A 32 14.71 16.47 6.61
C SER A 32 14.85 15.20 5.79
N THR A 33 16.04 14.59 5.89
CA THR A 33 16.34 13.22 5.46
C THR A 33 15.24 12.23 5.83
N ASP A 34 14.56 12.51 6.94
CA ASP A 34 13.50 11.69 7.51
C ASP A 34 12.32 11.46 6.56
N SER A 35 12.04 12.41 5.67
CA SER A 35 10.91 12.29 4.73
C SER A 35 11.15 11.23 3.65
N LEU A 36 12.42 10.93 3.35
CA LEU A 36 12.85 9.93 2.38
C LEU A 36 13.28 8.62 3.03
N THR A 37 13.45 8.57 4.36
CA THR A 37 13.84 7.36 5.09
C THR A 37 12.71 6.77 5.92
N TYR A 38 11.76 7.57 6.39
CA TYR A 38 10.67 7.12 7.26
C TYR A 38 9.28 7.31 6.64
N CYS A 39 8.39 6.38 6.96
CA CYS A 39 6.99 6.41 6.59
C CYS A 39 6.26 7.55 7.31
N ALA A 40 5.59 8.42 6.56
CA ALA A 40 4.92 9.59 7.14
C ALA A 40 3.80 9.23 8.13
N LEU A 41 3.18 8.04 7.98
CA LEU A 41 2.11 7.51 8.84
C LEU A 41 2.66 6.77 10.06
N SER A 42 3.40 5.68 9.81
CA SER A 42 3.84 4.76 10.87
C SER A 42 5.14 5.18 11.58
N LYS A 43 5.87 6.17 11.04
CA LYS A 43 7.23 6.56 11.48
C LYS A 43 8.27 5.43 11.45
N ARG A 44 7.94 4.28 10.87
CA ARG A 44 8.86 3.16 10.62
C ARG A 44 9.72 3.46 9.38
N PRO A 45 10.92 2.86 9.25
CA PRO A 45 11.73 3.00 8.05
C PRO A 45 10.95 2.55 6.81
N LEU A 46 11.22 3.20 5.68
CA LEU A 46 10.58 2.94 4.40
C LEU A 46 11.06 1.60 3.83
N SER A 47 10.11 0.70 3.58
CA SER A 47 10.36 -0.62 3.00
C SER A 47 9.54 -0.78 1.74
N SER A 48 10.14 -1.41 0.72
CA SER A 48 9.40 -1.89 -0.44
C SER A 48 8.38 -2.95 0.01
N PRO A 49 7.12 -2.93 -0.47
CA PRO A 49 6.54 -2.02 -1.45
C PRO A 49 6.13 -0.65 -0.87
N LEU A 50 6.53 0.41 -1.56
CA LEU A 50 6.22 1.80 -1.20
C LEU A 50 4.99 2.32 -1.93
N VAL A 51 4.25 3.20 -1.26
CA VAL A 51 3.08 3.87 -1.85
C VAL A 51 3.16 5.37 -1.65
N SER A 52 2.63 6.12 -2.62
CA SER A 52 2.49 7.57 -2.51
C SER A 52 1.04 8.01 -2.68
N CYS A 53 0.67 9.04 -1.93
CA CYS A 53 -0.64 9.67 -2.02
C CYS A 53 -0.65 10.85 -3.00
N ALA A 54 -1.84 11.43 -3.23
CA ALA A 54 -2.03 12.61 -4.07
C ALA A 54 -1.24 13.86 -3.67
N LEU A 55 -0.79 13.94 -2.42
CA LEU A 55 0.07 15.01 -1.94
C LEU A 55 1.57 14.70 -2.05
N GLY A 56 1.94 13.58 -2.69
CA GLY A 56 3.35 13.21 -2.91
C GLY A 56 4.08 12.68 -1.68
N ARG A 57 3.39 12.41 -0.57
CA ARG A 57 3.98 11.82 0.64
C ARG A 57 4.22 10.32 0.44
N LEU A 58 5.24 9.78 1.09
CA LEU A 58 5.60 8.37 1.05
C LEU A 58 5.09 7.60 2.27
N TYR A 59 4.59 6.40 2.02
CA TYR A 59 4.12 5.48 3.04
C TYR A 59 4.53 4.04 2.72
N ASN A 60 4.65 3.23 3.77
CA ASN A 60 4.71 1.78 3.63
C ASN A 60 3.31 1.27 3.30
N LYS A 61 3.20 0.39 2.29
CA LYS A 61 1.92 -0.18 1.88
C LYS A 61 1.18 -0.85 3.04
N ASP A 62 1.92 -1.56 3.89
CA ASP A 62 1.37 -2.28 5.04
C ASP A 62 0.71 -1.34 6.05
N ALA A 63 1.34 -0.19 6.32
CA ALA A 63 0.81 0.81 7.24
C ALA A 63 -0.49 1.44 6.72
N VAL A 64 -0.56 1.70 5.41
CA VAL A 64 -1.78 2.22 4.78
C VAL A 64 -2.90 1.19 4.81
N LEU A 65 -2.58 -0.10 4.58
CA LEU A 65 -3.56 -1.17 4.66
C LEU A 65 -4.09 -1.35 6.08
N GLU A 66 -3.22 -1.33 7.09
CA GLU A 66 -3.60 -1.39 8.51
C GLU A 66 -4.57 -0.25 8.87
N TYR A 67 -4.27 0.97 8.43
CA TYR A 67 -5.15 2.12 8.60
C TYR A 67 -6.50 1.98 7.89
N LEU A 68 -6.53 1.48 6.65
CA LEU A 68 -7.76 1.31 5.90
C LEU A 68 -8.66 0.19 6.46
N ILE A 69 -8.09 -0.84 7.08
CA ILE A 69 -8.84 -1.97 7.65
C ILE A 69 -9.41 -1.59 9.02
N SER A 70 -8.64 -0.88 9.85
CA SER A 70 -9.05 -0.56 11.21
C SER A 70 -8.60 0.84 11.60
N PRO A 71 -9.32 1.88 11.12
CA PRO A 71 -8.95 3.26 11.40
C PRO A 71 -9.02 3.58 12.91
N GLU A 72 -9.97 3.02 13.64
CA GLU A 72 -10.17 3.30 15.08
C GLU A 72 -9.18 2.59 16.01
N THR A 73 -8.68 1.42 15.61
CA THR A 73 -7.70 0.66 16.41
C THR A 73 -6.28 0.84 15.91
N CYS A 74 -6.08 1.72 14.93
CA CYS A 74 -4.78 1.93 14.33
C CYS A 74 -3.84 2.54 15.38
N SER A 75 -2.67 1.94 15.57
CA SER A 75 -1.70 2.37 16.59
C SER A 75 -1.00 3.70 16.25
N PHE A 76 -1.36 4.32 15.13
CA PHE A 76 -0.76 5.55 14.63
C PHE A 76 -1.62 6.74 15.08
N GLY A 77 -1.31 7.33 16.24
CA GLY A 77 -2.13 8.38 16.86
C GLY A 77 -2.40 9.63 16.00
N ASP A 78 -1.60 9.87 14.96
CA ASP A 78 -1.72 11.03 14.06
C ASP A 78 -2.31 10.69 12.68
N ALA A 79 -2.86 9.49 12.48
CA ALA A 79 -3.28 8.99 11.17
C ALA A 79 -4.34 9.88 10.50
N ASP A 80 -5.34 10.32 11.27
CA ASP A 80 -6.45 11.14 10.76
C ASP A 80 -6.00 12.52 10.26
N ILE A 81 -4.92 13.04 10.83
CA ILE A 81 -4.33 14.33 10.45
C ILE A 81 -3.39 14.14 9.25
N THR A 82 -2.66 13.02 9.20
CA THR A 82 -1.64 12.77 8.17
C THR A 82 -2.22 12.34 6.83
N ILE A 83 -3.34 11.60 6.81
CA ILE A 83 -3.92 11.04 5.56
C ILE A 83 -5.46 11.16 5.46
N PRO A 84 -6.07 12.34 5.64
CA PRO A 84 -7.53 12.50 5.56
C PRO A 84 -8.13 12.22 4.17
N HIS A 85 -7.29 12.23 3.12
CA HIS A 85 -7.70 12.11 1.72
C HIS A 85 -7.69 10.67 1.18
N VAL A 86 -7.03 9.73 1.87
CA VAL A 86 -6.96 8.33 1.43
C VAL A 86 -8.10 7.56 2.09
N LYS A 87 -9.11 7.18 1.30
CA LYS A 87 -10.27 6.41 1.78
C LYS A 87 -10.26 4.99 1.24
N ASN A 88 -9.62 4.80 0.09
CA ASN A 88 -9.51 3.53 -0.60
C ASN A 88 -8.07 3.25 -1.00
N ILE A 89 -7.75 1.98 -1.24
CA ILE A 89 -6.44 1.57 -1.78
C ILE A 89 -6.13 2.18 -3.16
N LYS A 90 -7.14 2.64 -3.89
CA LYS A 90 -6.99 3.30 -5.19
C LYS A 90 -6.54 4.75 -5.08
N ASP A 91 -6.65 5.34 -3.90
CA ASP A 91 -6.24 6.74 -3.65
C ASP A 91 -4.72 6.85 -3.42
N VAL A 92 -4.02 5.71 -3.39
CA VAL A 92 -2.56 5.61 -3.31
C VAL A 92 -2.01 4.84 -4.51
N VAL A 93 -0.85 5.28 -5.00
CA VAL A 93 -0.13 4.64 -6.12
C VAL A 93 1.05 3.86 -5.55
N VAL A 94 1.20 2.60 -5.96
CA VAL A 94 2.38 1.79 -5.61
C VAL A 94 3.56 2.26 -6.47
N LEU A 95 4.65 2.65 -5.82
CA LEU A 95 5.84 3.15 -6.48
C LEU A 95 6.75 2.00 -6.91
N LYS A 96 7.25 2.07 -8.13
CA LYS A 96 8.27 1.19 -8.69
C LYS A 96 9.61 1.93 -8.64
N LEU A 97 10.28 1.78 -7.52
CA LEU A 97 11.61 2.35 -7.30
C LEU A 97 12.67 1.34 -7.74
N THR A 98 13.77 1.84 -8.29
CA THR A 98 14.94 1.01 -8.60
C THR A 98 15.89 1.08 -7.40
N GLU A 99 16.25 -0.09 -6.87
CA GLU A 99 17.19 -0.18 -5.76
C GLU A 99 18.61 0.15 -6.22
N ASN A 100 19.37 0.86 -5.39
CA ASN A 100 20.77 1.14 -5.64
C ASN A 100 21.62 -0.07 -5.22
N SER A 101 22.37 -0.66 -6.15
CA SER A 101 23.26 -1.80 -5.85
C SER A 101 24.42 -1.43 -4.93
N GLU A 102 24.75 -0.13 -4.84
CA GLU A 102 25.81 0.40 -3.96
C GLU A 102 25.25 0.93 -2.64
N TRP A 103 23.98 0.62 -2.33
CA TRP A 103 23.39 0.98 -1.07
C TRP A 103 24.02 0.18 0.07
N ASP A 104 24.45 0.90 1.10
CA ASP A 104 25.07 0.38 2.30
C ASP A 104 24.58 1.26 3.45
N GLU A 105 24.19 0.66 4.57
CA GLU A 105 23.65 1.43 5.71
C GLU A 105 24.72 2.34 6.33
N ASP A 106 25.99 1.97 6.21
CA ASP A 106 27.14 2.72 6.72
C ASP A 106 27.59 3.84 5.78
N LYS A 107 27.18 3.81 4.50
CA LYS A 107 27.49 4.84 3.52
C LYS A 107 26.30 5.78 3.39
N MET A 108 26.55 7.08 3.24
CA MET A 108 25.49 8.08 3.03
C MET A 108 24.85 8.01 1.62
N ASN A 109 24.77 6.82 1.03
CA ASN A 109 24.21 6.58 -0.29
C ASN A 109 22.69 6.35 -0.17
N ALA A 110 21.92 6.83 -1.14
CA ALA A 110 20.48 6.59 -1.12
C ALA A 110 20.12 5.14 -1.51
N LYS A 111 19.10 4.59 -0.86
CA LYS A 111 18.57 3.24 -1.14
C LYS A 111 17.97 3.11 -2.54
N TRP A 112 17.42 4.19 -3.08
CA TRP A 112 16.76 4.20 -4.37
C TRP A 112 17.44 5.15 -5.34
N THR A 113 17.37 4.82 -6.62
CA THR A 113 18.02 5.55 -7.71
C THR A 113 17.07 5.69 -8.90
N CYS A 114 17.22 6.77 -9.67
CA CYS A 114 16.49 6.96 -10.92
C CYS A 114 16.98 5.96 -11.99
N PRO A 115 16.09 5.20 -12.66
CA PRO A 115 16.49 4.22 -13.68
C PRO A 115 17.16 4.85 -14.91
N VAL A 116 16.84 6.10 -15.23
CA VAL A 116 17.33 6.80 -16.43
C VAL A 116 18.59 7.60 -16.16
N THR A 117 18.54 8.50 -15.17
CA THR A 117 19.67 9.40 -14.87
C THR A 117 20.69 8.81 -13.90
N ARG A 118 20.39 7.65 -13.30
CA ARG A 118 21.17 7.04 -12.21
C ARG A 118 21.43 7.96 -11.03
N ARG A 119 20.63 9.02 -10.87
CA ARG A 119 20.72 9.92 -9.73
C ARG A 119 20.10 9.27 -8.50
N GLU A 120 20.84 9.32 -7.40
CA GLU A 120 20.40 8.85 -6.09
C GLU A 120 19.25 9.69 -5.53
N MET A 121 18.28 9.01 -4.90
CA MET A 121 17.12 9.62 -4.25
C MET A 121 17.51 10.23 -2.90
N ASN A 122 18.20 11.36 -2.94
CA ASN A 122 18.59 12.13 -1.77
C ASN A 122 17.70 13.38 -1.57
N VAL A 123 17.89 14.07 -0.45
CA VAL A 123 17.16 15.29 -0.09
C VAL A 123 17.35 16.42 -1.10
N GLY A 124 18.53 16.51 -1.74
CA GLY A 124 18.83 17.55 -2.71
C GLY A 124 18.17 17.34 -4.08
N GLY A 125 17.88 16.08 -4.42
CA GLY A 125 17.30 15.71 -5.70
C GLY A 125 15.77 15.78 -5.67
N LYS A 126 15.19 16.45 -6.67
CA LYS A 126 13.73 16.43 -6.88
C LYS A 126 13.36 15.18 -7.67
N PHE A 127 12.51 14.34 -7.10
CA PHE A 127 11.99 13.14 -7.75
C PHE A 127 10.50 13.29 -8.00
N VAL A 128 10.03 12.67 -9.08
CA VAL A 128 8.64 12.66 -9.51
C VAL A 128 8.24 11.24 -9.85
N TYR A 129 6.96 10.93 -9.72
CA TYR A 129 6.40 9.68 -10.22
C TYR A 129 5.21 9.95 -11.11
N LEU A 130 4.91 8.98 -11.98
CA LEU A 130 3.75 9.03 -12.88
C LEU A 130 2.56 8.34 -12.22
N ALA A 131 1.45 9.05 -12.05
CA ALA A 131 0.28 8.51 -11.34
C ALA A 131 -0.36 7.28 -12.03
N GLY A 132 -0.23 7.16 -13.35
CA GLY A 132 -0.81 6.05 -14.13
C GLY A 132 -0.07 4.72 -13.98
N CYS A 133 1.25 4.72 -13.81
CA CYS A 133 2.06 3.49 -13.79
C CYS A 133 2.88 3.28 -12.51
N GLY A 134 3.11 4.35 -11.74
CA GLY A 134 3.88 4.33 -10.50
C GLY A 134 5.40 4.31 -10.68
N ASP A 135 5.93 4.44 -11.91
CA ASP A 135 7.37 4.54 -12.13
C ASP A 135 7.91 5.89 -11.62
N VAL A 136 9.10 5.86 -11.01
CA VAL A 136 9.74 7.01 -10.37
C VAL A 136 10.95 7.46 -11.18
N PHE A 137 11.07 8.77 -11.39
CA PHE A 137 12.13 9.42 -12.13
C PHE A 137 12.66 10.66 -11.41
N SER A 138 13.86 11.10 -11.74
CA SER A 138 14.31 12.45 -11.37
C SER A 138 13.52 13.49 -12.16
N LYS A 139 13.17 14.62 -11.54
CA LYS A 139 12.45 15.72 -12.20
C LYS A 139 13.13 16.16 -13.50
N ASP A 140 14.45 16.32 -13.46
CA ASP A 140 15.28 16.69 -14.61
C ASP A 140 15.09 15.74 -15.81
N ALA A 141 14.86 14.44 -15.55
CA ALA A 141 14.66 13.45 -16.61
C ALA A 141 13.32 13.64 -17.32
N VAL A 142 12.26 13.92 -16.56
CA VAL A 142 10.92 14.15 -17.12
C VAL A 142 10.86 15.50 -17.83
N ASP A 143 11.53 16.54 -17.31
CA ASP A 143 11.54 17.87 -17.93
C ASP A 143 12.38 17.92 -19.23
N THR A 144 13.43 17.10 -19.34
CA THR A 144 14.28 17.05 -20.55
C THR A 144 13.59 16.33 -21.71
N ILE A 145 12.59 15.50 -21.42
CA ILE A 145 12.00 14.60 -22.39
C ILE A 145 10.58 15.08 -22.72
N GLU A 146 10.38 15.48 -23.97
CA GLU A 146 9.08 16.00 -24.45
C GLU A 146 8.08 14.90 -24.85
N SER A 147 8.40 13.62 -24.61
CA SER A 147 7.48 12.51 -24.90
C SER A 147 6.46 12.31 -23.79
N ASP A 148 5.19 12.18 -24.16
CA ASP A 148 4.07 11.87 -23.24
C ASP A 148 3.97 10.37 -22.89
N GLU A 149 5.09 9.64 -22.92
CA GLU A 149 5.17 8.18 -22.70
C GLU A 149 6.23 7.84 -21.64
N CYS A 150 5.89 6.93 -20.73
CA CYS A 150 6.77 6.49 -19.66
C CYS A 150 7.98 5.73 -20.22
N LEU A 151 9.18 6.11 -19.80
CA LEU A 151 10.45 5.56 -20.29
C LEU A 151 10.72 4.12 -19.85
N GLN A 152 10.01 3.65 -18.82
CA GLN A 152 10.21 2.31 -18.26
C GLN A 152 9.17 1.30 -18.74
N CYS A 153 7.92 1.73 -18.94
CA CYS A 153 6.82 0.82 -19.29
C CYS A 153 6.01 1.24 -20.53
N GLY A 154 6.32 2.38 -21.17
CA GLY A 154 5.61 2.87 -22.36
C GLY A 154 4.18 3.37 -22.10
N SER A 155 3.77 3.49 -20.83
CA SER A 155 2.42 4.01 -20.50
C SER A 155 2.32 5.50 -20.80
N LYS A 156 1.25 5.91 -21.47
CA LYS A 156 0.96 7.33 -21.72
C LYS A 156 0.64 8.06 -20.43
N PHE A 157 1.12 9.29 -20.30
CA PHE A 157 0.84 10.15 -19.16
C PHE A 157 0.65 11.61 -19.59
N GLU A 158 -0.10 12.37 -18.81
CA GLU A 158 -0.21 13.82 -19.01
C GLU A 158 0.72 14.56 -18.04
N LYS A 159 1.13 15.79 -18.39
CA LYS A 159 1.95 16.65 -17.50
C LYS A 159 1.29 16.90 -16.14
N GLN A 160 -0.04 16.83 -16.07
CA GLN A 160 -0.79 16.96 -14.82
C GLN A 160 -0.67 15.72 -13.91
N ASP A 161 -0.28 14.57 -14.45
CA ASP A 161 -0.15 13.30 -13.73
C ASP A 161 1.29 13.00 -13.28
N VAL A 162 2.19 13.96 -13.47
CA VAL A 162 3.55 13.96 -12.92
C VAL A 162 3.50 14.55 -11.52
N ILE A 163 3.88 13.76 -10.52
CA ILE A 163 3.69 14.13 -9.12
C ILE A 163 5.04 14.14 -8.41
N PRO A 164 5.47 15.29 -7.85
CA PRO A 164 6.69 15.35 -7.05
C PRO A 164 6.54 14.52 -5.79
N ILE A 165 7.60 13.77 -5.47
CA ILE A 165 7.78 13.09 -4.21
C ILE A 165 8.25 14.11 -3.18
N ASN A 166 7.62 14.12 -2.01
CA ASN A 166 7.87 15.06 -0.92
C ASN A 166 7.94 16.52 -1.40
N PRO A 167 6.84 17.05 -1.97
CA PRO A 167 6.78 18.41 -2.48
C PRO A 167 7.08 19.45 -1.40
N SER A 168 7.71 20.56 -1.81
CA SER A 168 7.80 21.76 -0.98
C SER A 168 6.42 22.39 -0.79
N LYS A 169 6.30 23.28 0.21
CA LYS A 169 5.05 24.01 0.51
C LYS A 169 4.47 24.76 -0.70
N THR A 170 5.31 25.12 -1.67
CA THR A 170 4.94 25.79 -2.93
C THR A 170 4.12 24.91 -3.87
N ASP A 171 4.33 23.60 -3.84
CA ASP A 171 3.76 22.67 -4.83
C ASP A 171 2.45 22.05 -4.29
N LEU A 172 2.24 22.10 -2.96
CA LEU A 172 1.03 21.60 -2.30
C LEU A 172 -0.29 22.20 -2.83
N PRO A 173 -0.42 23.51 -3.11
CA PRO A 173 -1.65 24.08 -3.65
C PRO A 173 -2.00 23.51 -5.03
N ALA A 174 -1.00 23.30 -5.90
CA ALA A 174 -1.20 22.73 -7.22
C ALA A 174 -1.68 21.26 -7.13
N LEU A 175 -1.10 20.49 -6.22
CA LEU A 175 -1.49 19.10 -5.98
C LEU A 175 -2.91 18.97 -5.39
N LYS A 176 -3.28 19.88 -4.48
CA LYS A 176 -4.65 19.95 -3.95
C LYS A 176 -5.66 20.30 -5.05
N ALA A 177 -5.35 21.29 -5.90
CA ALA A 177 -6.21 21.65 -7.03
C ALA A 177 -6.36 20.48 -8.03
N ARG A 178 -5.30 19.70 -8.25
CA ARG A 178 -5.36 18.46 -9.05
C ARG A 178 -6.28 17.42 -8.41
N MET A 179 -6.15 17.18 -7.11
CA MET A 179 -7.00 16.25 -6.37
C MET A 179 -8.49 16.59 -6.54
N GLU A 180 -8.86 17.86 -6.35
CA GLU A 180 -10.24 18.32 -6.53
C GLU A 180 -10.74 18.15 -7.99
N LYS A 181 -9.88 18.41 -8.98
CA LYS A 181 -10.20 18.15 -10.39
C LYS A 181 -10.43 16.66 -10.69
N LEU A 182 -9.69 15.76 -10.05
CA LEU A 182 -9.90 14.31 -10.21
C LEU A 182 -11.18 13.86 -9.50
N GLU A 183 -11.44 14.40 -8.31
CA GLU A 183 -12.66 14.12 -7.54
C GLU A 183 -13.92 14.55 -8.30
N SER A 184 -13.92 15.75 -8.90
CA SER A 184 -15.04 16.22 -9.74
C SER A 184 -15.28 15.34 -10.98
N LYS A 185 -14.21 14.74 -11.54
CA LYS A 185 -14.29 13.76 -12.62
C LYS A 185 -14.67 12.35 -12.13
N GLY A 186 -14.72 12.11 -10.81
CA GLY A 186 -14.97 10.80 -10.23
C GLY A 186 -13.83 9.81 -10.43
N ILE A 187 -12.60 10.30 -10.57
CA ILE A 187 -11.38 9.52 -10.78
C ILE A 187 -10.54 9.59 -9.50
N THR A 188 -9.96 8.46 -9.10
CA THR A 188 -9.04 8.38 -7.95
C THR A 188 -7.64 8.82 -8.34
N HIS A 189 -6.78 9.04 -7.36
CA HIS A 189 -5.39 9.45 -7.60
C HIS A 189 -4.63 8.54 -8.58
N SER A 190 -4.88 7.22 -8.55
CA SER A 190 -4.29 6.24 -9.46
C SER A 190 -4.88 6.25 -10.89
N LEU A 191 -5.61 7.31 -11.27
CA LEU A 191 -6.30 7.45 -12.56
C LEU A 191 -7.37 6.38 -12.84
N VAL A 192 -7.81 5.67 -11.80
CA VAL A 192 -8.87 4.65 -11.88
C VAL A 192 -10.20 5.28 -11.46
N PRO A 193 -11.33 4.96 -12.12
CA PRO A 193 -12.64 5.44 -11.69
C PRO A 193 -12.96 5.04 -10.24
N ALA A 194 -13.43 6.02 -9.47
CA ALA A 194 -13.92 5.82 -8.13
C ALA A 194 -15.22 4.99 -8.20
N LYS A 195 -15.26 3.84 -7.51
CA LYS A 195 -16.50 3.07 -7.41
C LYS A 195 -17.47 3.91 -6.57
N LYS A 196 -18.53 4.44 -7.18
CA LYS A 196 -19.68 4.98 -6.43
C LYS A 196 -20.24 3.81 -5.63
N SER A 197 -20.08 3.83 -4.31
CA SER A 197 -20.75 2.86 -3.46
C SER A 197 -22.25 3.04 -3.66
N LYS A 198 -22.91 2.05 -4.28
CA LYS A 198 -24.37 1.94 -4.19
C LYS A 198 -24.67 1.89 -2.69
N LYS A 199 -25.30 2.94 -2.17
CA LYS A 199 -25.81 3.04 -0.81
C LYS A 199 -26.70 1.82 -0.57
N ARG A 200 -26.13 0.73 -0.04
CA ARG A 200 -26.92 -0.38 0.49
C ARG A 200 -27.72 0.24 1.63
N LYS A 201 -29.05 0.17 1.53
CA LYS A 201 -29.93 0.55 2.63
C LYS A 201 -29.44 -0.19 3.87
N ALA A 202 -29.26 0.56 4.96
CA ALA A 202 -28.99 -0.02 6.25
C ALA A 202 -30.07 -1.06 6.55
N ASP A 203 -29.65 -2.32 6.69
CA ASP A 203 -30.38 -3.26 7.50
C ASP A 203 -29.45 -3.76 8.59
N LYS A 204 -30.08 -4.08 9.71
CA LYS A 204 -29.56 -4.11 11.07
C LYS A 204 -28.35 -5.06 11.26
N GLN A 205 -27.60 -4.74 12.31
CA GLN A 205 -26.60 -5.59 12.94
C GLN A 205 -27.03 -7.05 12.94
N ASP A 206 -26.20 -7.94 12.37
CA ASP A 206 -26.21 -9.32 12.79
C ASP A 206 -24.77 -9.84 12.84
N GLN A 207 -24.41 -10.38 14.00
CA GLN A 207 -23.09 -10.87 14.33
C GLN A 207 -22.79 -12.11 13.49
N HIS A 208 -21.78 -12.04 12.63
CA HIS A 208 -21.33 -13.22 11.89
C HIS A 208 -20.44 -14.11 12.76
N VAL A 209 -21.07 -14.87 13.65
CA VAL A 209 -20.50 -16.11 14.18
C VAL A 209 -20.64 -17.16 13.07
N LEU A 210 -19.50 -17.63 12.55
CA LEU A 210 -19.41 -18.72 11.56
C LEU A 210 -20.00 -20.01 12.14
N THR A 211 -21.30 -20.23 11.92
CA THR A 211 -21.94 -21.53 12.13
C THR A 211 -22.10 -22.19 10.77
N ILE A 212 -21.32 -23.23 10.51
CA ILE A 212 -21.39 -24.05 9.30
C ILE A 212 -22.75 -24.77 9.28
N LYS A 213 -23.69 -24.28 8.47
CA LYS A 213 -24.91 -25.02 8.09
C LYS A 213 -24.62 -25.88 6.86
N ARG A 214 -24.71 -27.20 7.03
CA ARG A 214 -24.70 -28.19 5.95
C ARG A 214 -25.92 -27.97 5.05
N ILE A 215 -25.70 -27.80 3.75
CA ILE A 215 -26.74 -27.90 2.73
C ILE A 215 -26.51 -29.24 2.02
N ASN A 216 -27.47 -30.15 2.19
CA ASN A 216 -27.59 -31.36 1.37
C ASN A 216 -28.31 -30.98 0.07
N THR A 217 -27.56 -30.87 -1.03
CA THR A 217 -28.10 -31.03 -2.38
C THR A 217 -27.02 -31.67 -3.25
N ALA A 218 -27.25 -32.93 -3.62
CA ALA A 218 -26.40 -33.65 -4.54
C ALA A 218 -26.64 -33.17 -5.98
N PRO A 219 -25.59 -32.93 -6.78
CA PRO A 219 -25.64 -33.18 -8.21
C PRO A 219 -24.97 -34.54 -8.48
N GLU A 220 -25.72 -35.41 -9.12
CA GLU A 220 -25.25 -36.68 -9.66
C GLU A 220 -24.18 -36.40 -10.73
N VAL A 221 -22.91 -36.71 -10.44
CA VAL A 221 -21.82 -36.67 -11.42
C VAL A 221 -21.11 -38.01 -11.41
N LYS A 222 -21.22 -38.70 -12.55
CA LYS A 222 -20.66 -40.02 -12.81
C LYS A 222 -19.12 -39.97 -12.76
N SER A 223 -18.58 -41.04 -12.19
CA SER A 223 -17.17 -41.40 -12.08
C SER A 223 -16.37 -41.19 -13.37
N GLY A 224 -15.30 -40.41 -13.30
CA GLY A 224 -14.29 -40.27 -14.34
C GLY A 224 -13.04 -39.59 -13.80
N THR A 225 -11.92 -40.29 -13.86
CA THR A 225 -10.65 -39.99 -13.19
C THR A 225 -9.92 -38.76 -13.74
N VAL A 226 -9.72 -37.74 -12.91
CA VAL A 226 -8.98 -36.48 -13.20
C VAL A 226 -7.47 -36.66 -13.49
N ALA A 227 -6.93 -37.88 -13.40
CA ALA A 227 -5.53 -38.15 -13.71
C ALA A 227 -5.25 -38.31 -15.22
N GLY A 228 -6.26 -38.68 -16.03
CA GLY A 228 -6.09 -38.88 -17.48
C GLY A 228 -6.00 -37.59 -18.29
N ASP A 229 -6.67 -36.52 -17.83
CA ASP A 229 -6.75 -35.26 -18.57
C ASP A 229 -5.47 -34.41 -18.49
N LEU A 230 -4.61 -34.66 -17.50
CA LEU A 230 -3.32 -33.96 -17.37
C LEU A 230 -2.21 -34.62 -18.19
N ALA A 231 -2.23 -35.95 -18.35
CA ALA A 231 -1.24 -36.69 -19.13
C ALA A 231 -1.36 -36.44 -20.65
N ARG A 232 -2.59 -36.22 -21.17
CA ARG A 232 -2.82 -35.87 -22.59
C ARG A 232 -2.29 -34.49 -22.99
N ARG A 233 -2.09 -33.57 -22.04
CA ARG A 233 -1.63 -32.20 -22.31
C ARG A 233 -0.10 -32.04 -22.29
N VAL A 234 0.65 -33.01 -21.77
CA VAL A 234 2.11 -32.90 -21.58
C VAL A 234 2.90 -34.02 -22.28
N GLY A 235 2.25 -35.02 -22.89
CA GLY A 235 2.93 -36.00 -23.74
C GLY A 235 3.96 -36.85 -22.99
N VAL A 236 3.68 -37.18 -21.73
CA VAL A 236 4.52 -38.06 -20.89
C VAL A 236 3.64 -39.18 -20.34
N ASP A 237 3.99 -40.42 -20.64
CA ASP A 237 3.35 -41.61 -20.09
C ASP A 237 3.75 -41.81 -18.62
N VAL A 238 2.85 -41.48 -17.69
CA VAL A 238 3.03 -41.77 -16.26
C VAL A 238 2.29 -43.07 -15.93
N LYS A 239 3.03 -44.17 -15.74
CA LYS A 239 2.51 -45.39 -15.11
C LYS A 239 2.22 -45.12 -13.63
N VAL A 240 0.93 -44.98 -13.27
CA VAL A 240 0.51 -44.91 -11.86
C VAL A 240 0.54 -46.32 -11.27
N LYS A 241 1.42 -46.55 -10.29
CA LYS A 241 1.43 -47.77 -9.46
C LYS A 241 0.28 -47.71 -8.44
N GLU A 242 -0.36 -48.85 -8.20
CA GLU A 242 -1.48 -49.01 -7.26
C GLU A 242 -1.10 -48.56 -5.84
N GLN A 243 -2.01 -47.83 -5.19
CA GLN A 243 -1.81 -47.29 -3.84
C GLN A 243 -1.96 -48.38 -2.78
N SER A 244 -1.12 -48.30 -1.75
CA SER A 244 -1.05 -49.27 -0.64
C SER A 244 -2.30 -49.24 0.26
N ASP A 245 -2.61 -50.39 0.86
CA ASP A 245 -3.84 -50.60 1.67
C ASP A 245 -3.94 -49.70 2.90
N ALA A 246 -2.82 -49.10 3.34
CA ALA A 246 -2.79 -48.11 4.41
C ALA A 246 -3.57 -46.82 4.06
N ILE A 247 -3.63 -46.44 2.79
CA ILE A 247 -4.35 -45.25 2.34
C ILE A 247 -5.87 -45.53 2.30
N LYS A 248 -6.27 -46.76 1.96
CA LYS A 248 -7.69 -47.16 1.96
C LYS A 248 -8.29 -47.15 3.37
N SER A 249 -7.52 -47.50 4.39
CA SER A 249 -7.99 -47.48 5.78
C SER A 249 -8.24 -46.08 6.34
N LEU A 250 -7.62 -45.03 5.77
CA LEU A 250 -7.81 -43.65 6.23
C LEU A 250 -9.18 -43.06 5.84
N TYR A 251 -9.84 -43.62 4.81
CA TYR A 251 -11.09 -43.09 4.25
C TYR A 251 -12.32 -43.98 4.51
N ALA A 252 -12.17 -45.11 5.22
CA ALA A 252 -13.31 -45.93 5.62
C ALA A 252 -14.02 -45.33 6.85
N THR A 253 -15.18 -44.72 6.64
CA THR A 253 -16.02 -44.16 7.71
C THR A 253 -16.67 -45.28 8.54
N LYS A 254 -16.49 -45.17 9.86
CA LYS A 254 -16.94 -46.13 10.90
C LYS A 254 -18.47 -46.30 10.87
N LYS A 255 -18.94 -47.50 10.51
CA LYS A 255 -20.37 -47.86 10.51
C LYS A 255 -20.90 -47.91 11.95
N THR A 256 -22.06 -47.30 12.13
CA THR A 256 -22.84 -47.12 13.36
C THR A 256 -23.00 -48.36 14.23
N ILE A 257 -22.74 -48.20 15.53
CA ILE A 257 -23.18 -49.11 16.60
C ILE A 257 -24.69 -48.89 16.81
N LYS A 258 -25.50 -49.95 16.70
CA LYS A 258 -26.71 -50.14 17.53
C LYS A 258 -27.18 -51.61 17.52
N ALA A 259 -27.03 -52.19 18.71
CA ALA A 259 -27.85 -53.17 19.44
C ALA A 259 -28.64 -54.27 18.68
N GLY A 260 -28.47 -55.52 19.13
CA GLY A 260 -29.48 -56.56 18.98
C GLY A 260 -29.00 -58.00 19.19
N ASN A 261 -29.10 -58.48 20.44
CA ASN A 261 -29.30 -59.86 20.92
C ASN A 261 -28.52 -61.06 20.34
N GLY A 262 -27.79 -61.72 21.24
CA GLY A 262 -28.12 -63.10 21.65
C GLY A 262 -27.25 -64.24 21.09
N PHE A 263 -26.97 -65.19 21.99
CA PHE A 263 -26.52 -66.58 21.75
C PHE A 263 -25.02 -66.80 21.43
N LEU A 264 -24.23 -67.25 22.42
CA LEU A 264 -23.95 -68.68 22.71
C LEU A 264 -22.70 -68.85 23.60
N ASN A 265 -22.88 -69.71 24.61
CA ASN A 265 -21.93 -70.55 25.35
C ASN A 265 -20.70 -69.93 26.01
#